data_AF-A0A821YTC2-F1
#
_entry.id   AF-A0A821YTC2-F1
#
_cell.length_a   1.000
_cell.length_b   1.000
_cell.length_c   1.000
_cell.angle_alpha   90.00
_cell.angle_beta   90.00
_cell.angle_gamma   90.00
#
_symmetry.space_group_name_H-M   'P 1'
#
loop_
_entity.id
_entity.type
_entity.pdbx_description
1 polymer ?
#
loop_
_entity_poly.entity_id
_entity_poly.type
_entity_poly.pdbx_seq_one_letter_code
_entity_poly.pdbx_strand_id
1 'polypeptide(L)'
;QATLSHAGPNSIYCYETITCRFSKTTLDLSKLDYVHVSAGSQKVPIRNLTINFEKIPDLHPLFDRNFKRGDDPFHNRKSPHLRSRSPSPNIAQSTRDMPPSFIRKAANAVAGLFGYDADDKSLGPCPYSINCLFQGESQHMKKYSHPCPYSELCTNKEKEPNLTHEPHRAKQCPSKSSCQKLHDPVHRAQYRHPGYPDFLIPCQDGSSCHNKTSDHRIKYSHGEQGEVVRDKIRRTVCQFGTECRNQDDNDHCSKYSHPGENRVKHARSSSPERIACRHGSDCRDKNDRQHRSKFSHPDERESSPSSNSARITCRHGSDCRDKNDRQHCSKFSHPDEDRNQGHRGSNQDKTPCRHGNKCFDKDPHHRSKYSHPNKK
;
A
#
# COMPACT_ATOMS: atom_id res chain seq x y z
N GLN A 1 -25.46 -9.69 -12.28
CA GLN A 1 -24.74 -9.21 -11.09
C GLN A 1 -23.32 -8.92 -11.51
N ALA A 2 -22.77 -7.75 -11.19
CA ALA A 2 -21.37 -7.45 -11.47
C ALA A 2 -20.62 -7.32 -10.15
N THR A 3 -19.47 -7.97 -10.07
CA THR A 3 -18.62 -7.94 -8.88
C THR A 3 -17.31 -7.28 -9.27
N LEU A 4 -17.03 -6.10 -8.71
CA LEU A 4 -15.73 -5.47 -8.82
C LEU A 4 -14.86 -6.03 -7.71
N SER A 5 -13.79 -6.73 -8.07
CA SER A 5 -12.79 -7.22 -7.14
C SER A 5 -11.41 -6.78 -7.61
N HIS A 6 -10.59 -6.32 -6.67
CA HIS A 6 -9.19 -6.03 -6.93
C HIS A 6 -8.43 -7.35 -6.95
N ALA A 7 -7.82 -7.72 -8.07
CA ALA A 7 -7.13 -9.00 -8.23
C ALA A 7 -5.61 -8.82 -8.14
N GLY A 8 -5.10 -8.58 -6.94
CA GLY A 8 -3.66 -8.51 -6.68
C GLY A 8 -3.10 -9.80 -6.09
N PRO A 9 -1.88 -10.25 -6.44
CA PRO A 9 -1.17 -11.28 -5.67
C PRO A 9 -0.85 -10.82 -4.23
N ASN A 10 -1.06 -9.54 -3.94
CA ASN A 10 -0.88 -8.88 -2.66
C ASN A 10 -2.25 -8.75 -1.98
N SER A 11 -2.54 -9.66 -1.04
CA SER A 11 -3.75 -9.67 -0.18
C SER A 11 -4.00 -8.37 0.62
N ILE A 12 -3.03 -7.47 0.63
CA ILE A 12 -3.02 -6.14 1.27
C ILE A 12 -3.98 -5.11 0.64
N TYR A 13 -4.50 -5.36 -0.57
CA TYR A 13 -5.42 -4.44 -1.27
C TYR A 13 -6.82 -5.05 -1.52
N CYS A 14 -7.06 -6.28 -1.07
CA CYS A 14 -8.30 -7.02 -1.31
C CYS A 14 -9.28 -6.95 -0.12
N TYR A 15 -9.60 -5.76 0.39
CA TYR A 15 -10.54 -5.65 1.53
C TYR A 15 -11.95 -5.24 1.14
N GLU A 16 -12.16 -4.67 -0.05
CA GLU A 16 -13.48 -4.24 -0.50
C GLU A 16 -13.87 -4.92 -1.81
N THR A 17 -14.81 -5.85 -1.71
CA THR A 17 -15.52 -6.37 -2.88
C THR A 17 -16.74 -5.51 -3.10
N ILE A 18 -16.71 -4.64 -4.10
CA ILE A 18 -17.86 -3.82 -4.46
C ILE A 18 -18.78 -4.67 -5.32
N THR A 19 -19.88 -5.14 -4.73
CA THR A 19 -20.88 -5.92 -5.45
C THR A 19 -22.04 -5.02 -5.84
N CYS A 20 -22.25 -4.86 -7.15
CA CYS A 20 -23.39 -4.13 -7.68
C CYS A 20 -24.38 -5.10 -8.34
N ARG A 21 -25.64 -5.04 -7.92
CA ARG A 21 -26.73 -5.78 -8.55
C ARG A 21 -27.52 -4.84 -9.46
N PHE A 22 -27.58 -5.20 -10.73
CA PHE A 22 -28.37 -4.51 -11.74
C PHE A 22 -29.53 -5.41 -12.17
N SER A 23 -30.70 -4.82 -12.42
CA SER A 23 -31.79 -5.55 -13.08
C SER A 23 -31.51 -5.60 -14.58
N LYS A 24 -31.97 -6.66 -15.27
CA LYS A 24 -31.81 -6.76 -16.73
C LYS A 24 -32.49 -5.60 -17.48
N THR A 25 -33.50 -4.98 -16.87
CA THR A 25 -34.20 -3.80 -17.40
C THR A 25 -33.39 -2.50 -17.26
N THR A 26 -32.44 -2.43 -16.34
CA THR A 26 -31.62 -1.22 -16.08
C THR A 26 -30.23 -1.32 -16.71
N LEU A 27 -29.62 -2.52 -16.69
CA LEU A 27 -28.33 -2.79 -17.33
C LEU A 27 -28.27 -4.25 -17.77
N ASP A 28 -28.35 -4.48 -19.07
CA ASP A 28 -28.14 -5.80 -19.66
C ASP A 28 -26.64 -6.02 -19.87
N LEU A 29 -26.01 -6.80 -18.98
CA LEU A 29 -24.58 -7.09 -19.03
C LEU A 29 -24.16 -7.80 -20.34
N SER A 30 -25.09 -8.42 -21.07
CA SER A 30 -24.81 -9.01 -22.39
C SER A 30 -24.59 -7.96 -23.50
N LYS A 31 -24.94 -6.70 -23.22
CA LYS A 31 -24.80 -5.55 -24.12
C LYS A 31 -23.85 -4.49 -23.56
N LEU A 32 -23.04 -4.84 -22.56
CA LEU A 32 -22.15 -3.89 -21.90
C LEU A 32 -20.95 -3.61 -22.80
N ASP A 33 -20.93 -2.44 -23.44
CA ASP A 33 -19.83 -2.02 -24.31
C ASP A 33 -18.61 -1.50 -23.53
N TYR A 34 -18.84 -0.73 -22.45
CA TYR A 34 -17.75 -0.08 -21.72
C TYR A 34 -18.00 0.01 -20.22
N VAL A 35 -16.91 0.01 -19.45
CA VAL A 35 -16.90 0.26 -18.01
C VAL A 35 -15.96 1.41 -17.72
N HIS A 36 -16.47 2.46 -17.07
CA HIS A 36 -15.67 3.59 -16.61
C HIS A 36 -15.57 3.60 -15.11
N VAL A 37 -14.33 3.62 -14.60
CA VAL A 37 -14.02 3.68 -13.18
C VAL A 37 -13.41 5.06 -12.91
N SER A 38 -14.07 5.86 -12.08
CA SER A 38 -13.61 7.19 -11.68
C SER A 38 -13.50 7.30 -10.17
N ALA A 39 -12.43 7.93 -9.69
CA ALA A 39 -12.22 8.28 -8.29
C ALA A 39 -12.55 9.77 -8.01
N GLY A 40 -13.33 10.40 -8.90
CA GLY A 40 -13.64 11.83 -8.81
C GLY A 40 -12.39 12.69 -8.94
N SER A 41 -12.16 13.59 -7.98
CA SER A 41 -10.97 14.45 -7.91
C SER A 41 -9.76 13.80 -7.23
N GLN A 42 -9.90 12.57 -6.73
CA GLN A 42 -8.84 11.88 -6.00
C GLN A 42 -7.99 11.03 -6.93
N LYS A 43 -6.68 11.05 -6.70
CA LYS A 43 -5.73 10.24 -7.46
C LYS A 43 -5.52 8.89 -6.74
N VAL A 44 -6.22 7.86 -7.21
CA VAL A 44 -6.16 6.52 -6.60
C VAL A 44 -5.40 5.57 -7.54
N PRO A 45 -4.31 4.92 -7.10
CA PRO A 45 -3.61 3.95 -7.92
C PRO A 45 -4.45 2.66 -8.04
N ILE A 46 -5.04 2.42 -9.21
CA ILE A 46 -5.69 1.15 -9.53
C ILE A 46 -4.64 0.20 -10.08
N ARG A 47 -4.53 -1.00 -9.50
CA ARG A 47 -3.65 -2.08 -9.99
C ARG A 47 -4.52 -3.32 -10.20
N ASN A 48 -4.32 -4.04 -11.31
CA ASN A 48 -4.98 -5.32 -11.58
C ASN A 48 -6.53 -5.32 -11.46
N LEU A 49 -7.19 -4.34 -12.09
CA LEU A 49 -8.65 -4.37 -12.23
C LEU A 49 -9.05 -5.52 -13.16
N THR A 50 -9.89 -6.43 -12.66
CA THR A 50 -10.48 -7.51 -13.48
C THR A 50 -12.00 -7.40 -13.41
N ILE A 51 -12.67 -7.39 -14.56
CA ILE A 51 -14.13 -7.35 -14.66
C ILE A 51 -14.57 -8.70 -15.23
N ASN A 52 -15.26 -9.48 -14.41
CA ASN A 52 -15.73 -10.81 -14.78
C ASN A 52 -17.26 -10.84 -14.79
N PHE A 53 -17.85 -11.34 -15.88
CA PHE A 53 -19.28 -11.55 -16.02
C PHE A 53 -19.71 -12.94 -15.56
N GLU A 54 -18.76 -13.87 -15.52
CA GLU A 54 -18.89 -15.22 -14.98
C GLU A 54 -18.01 -15.38 -13.74
N LYS A 55 -18.47 -16.14 -12.74
CA LYS A 55 -17.68 -16.40 -11.53
C LYS A 55 -16.51 -17.30 -11.91
N ILE A 56 -15.30 -16.74 -12.04
CA ILE A 56 -14.09 -17.52 -12.36
C ILE A 56 -13.64 -18.27 -11.09
N PRO A 57 -13.75 -19.61 -11.04
CA PRO A 57 -13.44 -20.39 -9.84
C PRO A 57 -11.94 -20.38 -9.49
N ASP A 58 -11.07 -20.18 -10.49
CA ASP A 58 -9.62 -20.36 -10.35
C ASP A 58 -8.86 -19.08 -9.93
N LEU A 59 -9.51 -17.91 -9.99
CA LEU A 59 -8.93 -16.63 -9.59
C LEU A 59 -9.42 -16.16 -8.21
N HIS A 60 -10.33 -16.90 -7.57
CA HIS A 60 -10.74 -16.65 -6.20
C HIS A 60 -9.85 -17.44 -5.24
N PRO A 61 -8.96 -16.79 -4.45
CA PRO A 61 -8.40 -17.47 -3.29
C PRO A 61 -9.56 -17.92 -2.40
N LEU A 62 -9.51 -19.19 -2.00
CA LEU A 62 -10.53 -20.02 -1.33
C LEU A 62 -11.06 -19.46 0.01
N PHE A 63 -11.67 -18.27 0.01
CA PHE A 63 -12.26 -17.66 1.20
C PHE A 63 -13.75 -17.96 1.38
N ASP A 64 -14.39 -18.61 0.41
CA ASP A 64 -15.80 -19.01 0.53
C ASP A 64 -15.91 -20.50 0.88
N ARG A 65 -15.85 -20.82 2.18
CA ARG A 65 -16.05 -22.19 2.70
C ARG A 65 -17.43 -22.77 2.37
N ASN A 66 -18.39 -21.93 1.96
CA ASN A 66 -19.75 -22.34 1.63
C ASN A 66 -19.96 -22.55 0.11
N PHE A 67 -18.94 -22.32 -0.72
CA PHE A 67 -19.06 -22.53 -2.16
C PHE A 67 -19.05 -24.02 -2.50
N LYS A 68 -20.25 -24.58 -2.71
CA LYS A 68 -20.41 -25.90 -3.33
C LYS A 68 -20.27 -25.74 -4.84
N ARG A 69 -19.31 -26.47 -5.44
CA ARG A 69 -19.24 -26.63 -6.91
C ARG A 69 -20.59 -27.19 -7.34
N GLY A 70 -21.33 -26.46 -8.18
CA GLY A 70 -22.53 -27.02 -8.80
C GLY A 70 -22.11 -28.22 -9.63
N ASP A 71 -22.76 -29.35 -9.42
CA ASP A 71 -22.48 -30.56 -10.19
C ASP A 71 -22.71 -30.26 -11.68
N ASP A 72 -21.64 -30.38 -12.47
CA ASP A 72 -21.67 -30.20 -13.92
C ASP A 72 -22.57 -31.29 -14.54
N PRO A 73 -23.60 -30.95 -15.35
CA PRO A 73 -24.58 -31.94 -15.85
C PRO A 73 -24.04 -32.94 -16.89
N PHE A 74 -22.78 -32.86 -17.30
CA PHE A 74 -22.29 -33.55 -18.50
C PHE A 74 -21.45 -34.81 -18.25
N HIS A 75 -21.23 -35.23 -17.00
CA HIS A 75 -20.48 -36.46 -16.71
C HIS A 75 -21.14 -37.34 -15.65
N ASN A 76 -22.24 -38.02 -16.01
CA ASN A 76 -22.39 -39.47 -15.80
C ASN A 76 -23.75 -39.98 -16.28
N ARG A 77 -23.75 -40.75 -17.38
CA ARG A 77 -24.79 -41.73 -17.66
C ARG A 77 -24.39 -43.04 -16.98
N LYS A 78 -25.15 -43.45 -15.96
CA LYS A 78 -25.44 -44.84 -15.58
C LYS A 78 -26.60 -44.86 -14.56
N SER A 79 -27.77 -45.26 -15.03
CA SER A 79 -28.98 -45.61 -14.26
C SER A 79 -28.87 -47.02 -13.63
N PRO A 80 -29.89 -47.56 -12.93
CA PRO A 80 -30.63 -47.01 -11.78
C PRO A 80 -30.77 -48.06 -10.64
N HIS A 81 -31.12 -47.66 -9.41
CA HIS A 81 -31.96 -48.50 -8.53
C HIS A 81 -32.67 -47.70 -7.43
N LEU A 82 -33.99 -47.60 -7.60
CA LEU A 82 -35.10 -47.70 -6.63
C LEU A 82 -34.98 -47.20 -5.16
N ARG A 83 -35.98 -46.37 -4.80
CA ARG A 83 -36.97 -46.50 -3.68
C ARG A 83 -37.00 -45.40 -2.59
N SER A 84 -38.01 -44.53 -2.76
CA SER A 84 -39.16 -44.26 -1.86
C SER A 84 -39.06 -43.42 -0.57
N ARG A 85 -40.06 -42.52 -0.50
CA ARG A 85 -40.90 -42.09 0.64
C ARG A 85 -40.49 -40.86 1.48
N SER A 86 -41.22 -39.76 1.23
CA SER A 86 -41.63 -38.71 2.18
C SER A 86 -42.58 -39.27 3.26
N PRO A 87 -42.83 -38.56 4.38
CA PRO A 87 -43.70 -37.38 4.37
C PRO A 87 -43.33 -36.23 5.34
N SER A 88 -43.85 -35.05 5.00
CA SER A 88 -43.95 -33.85 5.85
C SER A 88 -44.83 -34.08 7.10
N PRO A 89 -44.82 -33.14 8.06
CA PRO A 89 -46.01 -32.29 8.17
C PRO A 89 -45.75 -30.80 8.46
N ASN A 90 -46.74 -30.00 8.05
CA ASN A 90 -46.99 -28.61 8.44
C ASN A 90 -47.41 -28.50 9.91
N ILE A 91 -46.91 -27.50 10.63
CA ILE A 91 -47.65 -26.81 11.71
C ILE A 91 -47.34 -25.31 11.63
N ALA A 92 -48.39 -24.51 11.44
CA ALA A 92 -48.42 -23.07 11.61
C ALA A 92 -49.13 -22.74 12.92
N GLN A 93 -48.62 -21.77 13.69
CA GLN A 93 -49.33 -20.97 14.72
C GLN A 93 -48.37 -19.84 15.16
N SER A 94 -48.64 -18.58 14.82
CA SER A 94 -49.40 -17.60 15.61
C SER A 94 -48.70 -17.19 16.91
N THR A 95 -48.06 -16.01 16.91
CA THR A 95 -47.66 -15.30 18.13
C THR A 95 -48.01 -13.81 17.99
N ARG A 96 -49.04 -13.39 18.74
CA ARG A 96 -49.25 -12.00 19.17
C ARG A 96 -48.68 -11.84 20.60
N ASP A 97 -48.14 -10.65 20.84
CA ASP A 97 -47.93 -9.96 22.11
C ASP A 97 -46.99 -10.58 23.18
N MET A 98 -45.79 -10.01 23.32
CA MET A 98 -44.90 -10.16 24.50
C MET A 98 -44.15 -8.84 24.82
N PRO A 99 -43.95 -8.50 26.11
CA PRO A 99 -43.53 -7.18 26.62
C PRO A 99 -42.00 -6.91 26.62
N PRO A 100 -41.56 -5.65 26.86
CA PRO A 100 -40.20 -5.16 26.52
C PRO A 100 -39.04 -5.63 27.43
N SER A 101 -39.24 -6.56 28.37
CA SER A 101 -38.20 -6.97 29.33
C SER A 101 -37.36 -8.19 28.89
N PHE A 102 -37.61 -8.75 27.70
CA PHE A 102 -36.89 -9.93 27.18
C PHE A 102 -35.72 -9.65 26.23
N ILE A 103 -35.53 -8.40 25.79
CA ILE A 103 -34.48 -8.06 24.80
C ILE A 103 -33.05 -8.18 25.39
N ARG A 104 -32.88 -8.11 26.72
CA ARG A 104 -31.56 -8.22 27.35
C ARG A 104 -31.07 -9.65 27.61
N LYS A 105 -31.96 -10.66 27.58
CA LYS A 105 -31.58 -12.08 27.70
C LYS A 105 -31.42 -12.79 26.36
N ALA A 106 -32.06 -12.31 25.29
CA ALA A 106 -31.87 -12.85 23.94
C ALA A 106 -30.51 -12.45 23.32
N ALA A 107 -29.96 -11.29 23.67
CA ALA A 107 -28.63 -10.86 23.19
C ALA A 107 -27.47 -11.73 23.73
N ASN A 108 -27.61 -12.28 24.95
CA ASN A 108 -26.60 -13.19 25.53
C ASN A 108 -26.81 -14.66 25.13
N ALA A 109 -28.02 -15.06 24.72
CA ALA A 109 -28.31 -16.42 24.27
C ALA A 109 -27.90 -16.66 22.80
N VAL A 110 -27.92 -15.63 21.94
CA VAL A 110 -27.47 -15.75 20.54
C VAL A 110 -25.93 -15.73 20.43
N ALA A 111 -25.22 -15.14 21.39
CA ALA A 111 -23.76 -15.24 21.50
C ALA A 111 -23.28 -16.65 21.91
N GLY A 112 -24.10 -17.40 22.66
CA GLY A 112 -23.80 -18.79 23.07
C GLY A 112 -24.10 -19.86 22.02
N LEU A 113 -24.86 -19.54 20.98
CA LEU A 113 -25.22 -20.50 19.91
C LEU A 113 -24.17 -20.62 18.80
N PHE A 114 -23.14 -19.77 18.81
CA PHE A 114 -21.99 -19.83 17.90
C PHE A 114 -20.69 -20.33 18.54
N GLY A 115 -20.72 -20.85 19.77
CA GLY A 115 -19.59 -21.63 20.33
C GLY A 115 -18.21 -20.97 20.23
N TYR A 116 -18.12 -19.64 20.23
CA TYR A 116 -16.85 -18.95 20.36
C TYR A 116 -16.59 -18.78 21.85
N ASP A 117 -15.82 -19.70 22.42
CA ASP A 117 -15.25 -19.53 23.74
C ASP A 117 -14.52 -18.19 23.77
N ALA A 118 -15.00 -17.26 24.60
CA ALA A 118 -14.53 -15.87 24.68
C ALA A 118 -13.10 -15.74 25.25
N ASP A 119 -12.41 -16.86 25.48
CA ASP A 119 -11.07 -16.93 26.05
C ASP A 119 -9.97 -17.15 25.00
N ASP A 120 -10.29 -17.46 23.74
CA ASP A 120 -9.30 -17.45 22.67
C ASP A 120 -9.22 -16.06 22.02
N LYS A 121 -8.46 -15.16 22.66
CA LYS A 121 -8.12 -13.83 22.11
C LYS A 121 -7.17 -13.97 20.91
N SER A 122 -7.56 -14.74 19.90
CA SER A 122 -6.83 -14.77 18.64
C SER A 122 -6.82 -13.35 18.06
N LEU A 123 -5.64 -12.78 17.93
CA LEU A 123 -5.48 -11.44 17.36
C LEU A 123 -5.86 -11.51 15.87
N GLY A 124 -6.73 -10.60 15.43
CA GLY A 124 -7.06 -10.48 14.02
C GLY A 124 -5.81 -10.23 13.17
N PRO A 125 -5.76 -10.73 11.93
CA PRO A 125 -4.60 -10.54 11.07
C PRO A 125 -4.37 -9.05 10.79
N CYS A 126 -3.11 -8.63 10.79
CA CYS A 126 -2.74 -7.26 10.44
C CYS A 126 -3.18 -6.94 9.00
N PRO A 127 -3.84 -5.79 8.75
CA PRO A 127 -4.26 -5.40 7.40
C PRO A 127 -3.07 -5.16 6.45
N TYR A 128 -1.87 -4.93 6.97
CA TYR A 128 -0.66 -4.77 6.17
C TYR A 128 0.16 -6.07 6.02
N SER A 129 -0.23 -7.13 6.74
CA SER A 129 0.39 -8.47 6.67
C SER A 129 1.93 -8.42 6.76
N ILE A 130 2.63 -9.10 5.83
CA ILE A 130 4.10 -9.14 5.71
C ILE A 130 4.75 -7.79 5.38
N ASN A 131 3.95 -6.80 4.95
CA ASN A 131 4.45 -5.47 4.57
C ASN A 131 4.25 -4.42 5.69
N CYS A 132 3.85 -4.84 6.88
CA CYS A 132 3.64 -3.91 7.99
C CYS A 132 4.97 -3.39 8.54
N LEU A 133 5.18 -2.07 8.48
CA LEU A 133 6.35 -1.41 9.08
C LEU A 133 6.36 -1.46 10.61
N PHE A 134 5.20 -1.72 11.24
CA PHE A 134 5.04 -1.80 12.69
C PHE A 134 5.18 -3.23 13.22
N GLN A 135 5.61 -4.18 12.37
CA GLN A 135 5.92 -5.55 12.79
C GLN A 135 7.15 -5.52 13.70
N GLY A 136 6.93 -5.67 15.01
CA GLY A 136 7.94 -5.53 16.06
C GLY A 136 7.59 -4.48 17.12
N GLU A 137 6.62 -3.60 16.84
CA GLU A 137 6.16 -2.61 17.81
C GLU A 137 5.17 -3.25 18.79
N SER A 138 5.50 -3.26 20.09
CA SER A 138 4.73 -4.00 21.10
C SER A 138 3.24 -3.64 21.15
N GLN A 139 2.89 -2.36 20.93
CA GLN A 139 1.49 -1.93 20.92
C GLN A 139 0.71 -2.46 19.71
N HIS A 140 1.37 -2.55 18.55
CA HIS A 140 0.78 -3.09 17.33
C HIS A 140 0.59 -4.60 17.44
N MET A 141 1.62 -5.31 17.91
CA MET A 141 1.60 -6.76 18.10
C MET A 141 0.60 -7.23 19.17
N LYS A 142 0.10 -6.35 20.05
CA LYS A 142 -0.98 -6.66 21.00
C LYS A 142 -2.38 -6.63 20.37
N LYS A 143 -2.51 -6.04 19.18
CA LYS A 143 -3.80 -5.85 18.48
C LYS A 143 -3.93 -6.70 17.23
N TYR A 144 -2.80 -6.97 16.57
CA TYR A 144 -2.77 -7.65 15.29
C TYR A 144 -1.78 -8.80 15.29
N SER A 145 -2.14 -9.88 14.60
CA SER A 145 -1.23 -10.98 14.30
C SER A 145 -0.54 -10.78 12.95
N HIS A 146 0.68 -11.30 12.80
CA HIS A 146 1.45 -11.24 11.55
C HIS A 146 1.96 -12.63 11.15
N PRO A 147 2.17 -12.90 9.85
CA PRO A 147 2.88 -14.10 9.43
C PRO A 147 4.30 -14.13 10.02
N CYS A 148 4.65 -15.25 10.65
CA CYS A 148 6.01 -15.47 11.13
C CYS A 148 6.98 -15.49 9.94
N PRO A 149 8.05 -14.69 9.94
CA PRO A 149 9.02 -14.66 8.83
C PRO A 149 9.67 -16.01 8.55
N TYR A 150 9.68 -16.94 9.51
CA TYR A 150 10.28 -18.27 9.36
C TYR A 150 9.24 -19.39 9.22
N SER A 151 7.94 -19.07 9.30
CA SER A 151 6.82 -20.03 9.26
C SER A 151 7.12 -21.33 10.04
N GLU A 152 7.32 -22.45 9.34
CA GLU A 152 7.54 -23.76 9.95
C GLU A 152 8.92 -23.92 10.59
N LEU A 153 9.92 -23.14 10.13
CA LEU A 153 11.29 -23.12 10.63
C LEU A 153 11.47 -22.27 11.89
N CYS A 154 10.42 -21.58 12.37
CA CYS A 154 10.50 -20.80 13.58
C CYS A 154 10.72 -21.71 14.80
N THR A 155 11.81 -21.50 15.53
CA THR A 155 12.10 -22.22 16.79
C THR A 155 11.40 -21.58 18.00
N ASN A 156 10.88 -20.36 17.85
CA ASN A 156 10.33 -19.55 18.94
C ASN A 156 8.81 -19.47 18.93
N LYS A 157 8.11 -20.48 18.39
CA LYS A 157 6.64 -20.45 18.18
C LYS A 157 5.87 -20.11 19.46
N GLU A 158 6.30 -20.65 20.60
CA GLU A 158 5.67 -20.43 21.91
C GLU A 158 5.93 -19.04 22.48
N LYS A 159 7.04 -18.39 22.10
CA LYS A 159 7.42 -17.06 22.60
C LYS A 159 6.79 -15.91 21.83
N GLU A 160 6.28 -16.20 20.62
CA GLU A 160 5.72 -15.21 19.71
C GLU A 160 4.24 -15.54 19.39
N PRO A 161 3.34 -15.51 20.39
CA PRO A 161 1.92 -15.87 20.19
C PRO A 161 1.19 -14.95 19.22
N ASN A 162 1.76 -13.76 18.95
CA ASN A 162 1.21 -12.79 18.01
C ASN A 162 1.66 -13.05 16.57
N LEU A 163 2.45 -14.10 16.30
CA LEU A 163 2.84 -14.50 14.97
C LEU A 163 2.09 -15.78 14.54
N THR A 164 1.54 -15.77 13.32
CA THR A 164 0.96 -16.96 12.71
C THR A 164 2.08 -17.80 12.10
N HIS A 165 2.18 -19.05 12.55
CA HIS A 165 3.23 -19.99 12.12
C HIS A 165 2.73 -20.95 11.04
N GLU A 166 1.76 -20.50 10.23
CA GLU A 166 1.23 -21.29 9.12
C GLU A 166 2.33 -21.55 8.09
N PRO A 167 2.48 -22.80 7.60
CA PRO A 167 3.45 -23.12 6.56
C PRO A 167 3.22 -22.28 5.31
N HIS A 168 4.26 -21.57 4.86
CA HIS A 168 4.21 -20.87 3.59
C HIS A 168 4.10 -21.90 2.45
N ARG A 169 3.03 -21.85 1.66
CA ARG A 169 2.77 -22.81 0.56
C ARG A 169 3.61 -22.59 -0.71
N ALA A 170 4.65 -21.76 -0.63
CA ALA A 170 5.58 -21.53 -1.72
C ALA A 170 6.42 -22.77 -2.04
N LYS A 171 6.81 -22.93 -3.31
CA LYS A 171 7.65 -24.05 -3.76
C LYS A 171 9.09 -23.84 -3.29
N GLN A 172 9.86 -24.90 -3.10
CA GLN A 172 11.29 -24.77 -2.84
C GLN A 172 11.99 -24.13 -4.06
N CYS A 173 12.87 -23.16 -3.84
CA CYS A 173 13.63 -22.57 -4.95
C CYS A 173 14.54 -23.62 -5.62
N PRO A 174 14.54 -23.75 -6.97
CA PRO A 174 15.41 -24.68 -7.68
C PRO A 174 16.90 -24.47 -7.41
N SER A 175 17.32 -23.21 -7.26
CA SER A 175 18.72 -22.83 -7.02
C SER A 175 19.17 -22.96 -5.55
N LYS A 176 18.28 -23.34 -4.62
CA LYS A 176 18.58 -23.55 -3.19
C LYS A 176 19.46 -22.44 -2.59
N SER A 177 20.71 -22.75 -2.24
CA SER A 177 21.69 -21.84 -1.61
C SER A 177 22.43 -20.93 -2.59
N SER A 178 22.47 -21.24 -3.89
CA SER A 178 23.14 -20.44 -4.93
C SER A 178 22.21 -19.45 -5.63
N CYS A 179 21.02 -19.21 -5.06
CA CYS A 179 20.04 -18.31 -5.65
C CYS A 179 20.48 -16.84 -5.56
N GLN A 180 20.65 -16.21 -6.72
CA GLN A 180 20.99 -14.79 -6.81
C GLN A 180 19.82 -13.86 -6.45
N LYS A 181 18.59 -14.39 -6.44
CA LYS A 181 17.34 -13.65 -6.16
C LYS A 181 16.92 -13.67 -4.69
N LEU A 182 17.84 -14.00 -3.77
CA LEU A 182 17.55 -14.04 -2.33
C LEU A 182 17.08 -12.69 -1.75
N HIS A 183 17.48 -11.58 -2.38
CA HIS A 183 17.12 -10.22 -1.99
C HIS A 183 15.90 -9.66 -2.73
N ASP A 184 15.29 -10.43 -3.64
CA ASP A 184 14.08 -10.04 -4.35
C ASP A 184 12.83 -10.42 -3.51
N PRO A 185 12.05 -9.43 -3.03
CA PRO A 185 10.87 -9.70 -2.20
C PRO A 185 9.82 -10.54 -2.93
N VAL A 186 9.68 -10.39 -4.25
CA VAL A 186 8.71 -11.15 -5.05
C VAL A 186 9.15 -12.60 -5.17
N HIS A 187 10.43 -12.83 -5.45
CA HIS A 187 11.01 -14.18 -5.48
C HIS A 187 10.84 -14.89 -4.14
N ARG A 188 11.07 -14.20 -3.01
CA ARG A 188 10.91 -14.78 -1.66
C ARG A 188 9.45 -15.13 -1.34
N ALA A 189 8.49 -14.32 -1.79
CA ALA A 189 7.07 -14.64 -1.67
C ALA A 189 6.65 -15.86 -2.52
N GLN A 190 7.37 -16.19 -3.60
CA GLN A 190 7.05 -17.31 -4.49
C GLN A 190 7.84 -18.59 -4.18
N TYR A 191 9.03 -18.45 -3.61
CA TYR A 191 9.98 -19.54 -3.41
C TYR A 191 10.60 -19.55 -2.01
N ARG A 192 10.65 -20.74 -1.43
CA ARG A 192 11.26 -21.01 -0.13
C ARG A 192 12.75 -21.28 -0.26
N HIS A 193 13.50 -20.87 0.75
CA HIS A 193 14.94 -21.07 0.87
C HIS A 193 15.27 -21.63 2.27
N PRO A 194 15.94 -22.79 2.40
CA PRO A 194 16.20 -23.36 3.72
C PRO A 194 17.18 -22.49 4.49
N GLY A 195 16.90 -22.21 5.76
CA GLY A 195 17.75 -21.37 6.61
C GLY A 195 17.58 -19.86 6.41
N TYR A 196 16.66 -19.42 5.54
CA TYR A 196 16.33 -18.02 5.34
C TYR A 196 14.84 -17.77 5.66
N PRO A 197 14.45 -16.53 6.01
CA PRO A 197 13.05 -16.17 6.14
C PRO A 197 12.23 -16.50 4.86
N ASP A 198 10.97 -16.89 4.99
CA ASP A 198 10.07 -17.04 3.86
C ASP A 198 9.69 -15.69 3.23
N PHE A 199 9.70 -14.58 4.00
CA PHE A 199 9.45 -13.23 3.50
C PHE A 199 10.53 -12.25 3.97
N LEU A 200 10.80 -11.21 3.18
CA LEU A 200 11.68 -10.12 3.59
C LEU A 200 10.91 -9.14 4.49
N ILE A 201 11.49 -8.79 5.63
CA ILE A 201 10.89 -7.85 6.58
C ILE A 201 11.04 -6.42 6.05
N PRO A 202 10.00 -5.57 6.03
CA PRO A 202 10.16 -4.17 5.65
C PRO A 202 11.25 -3.48 6.50
N CYS A 203 12.24 -2.89 5.85
CA CYS A 203 13.26 -2.11 6.51
C CYS A 203 12.63 -0.84 7.10
N GLN A 204 12.90 -0.55 8.37
CA GLN A 204 12.38 0.65 9.04
C GLN A 204 12.85 1.95 8.37
N ASP A 205 14.07 1.98 7.84
CA ASP A 205 14.61 3.12 7.11
C ASP A 205 14.12 3.19 5.65
N GLY A 206 13.41 2.16 5.17
CA GLY A 206 12.91 2.08 3.80
C GLY A 206 13.99 2.38 2.76
N SER A 207 13.67 3.23 1.78
CA SER A 207 14.62 3.65 0.74
C SER A 207 15.81 4.48 1.26
N SER A 208 15.74 4.98 2.49
CA SER A 208 16.79 5.80 3.13
C SER A 208 17.82 4.95 3.88
N CYS A 209 17.68 3.62 3.91
CA CYS A 209 18.61 2.77 4.62
C CYS A 209 20.03 2.86 4.04
N HIS A 210 21.00 3.18 4.90
CA HIS A 210 22.41 3.22 4.51
C HIS A 210 23.07 1.84 4.47
N ASN A 211 22.49 0.85 5.16
CA ASN A 211 23.02 -0.50 5.18
C ASN A 211 22.60 -1.28 3.92
N LYS A 212 23.47 -1.29 2.91
CA LYS A 212 23.24 -2.03 1.65
C LYS A 212 24.00 -3.36 1.58
N THR A 213 24.47 -3.87 2.72
CA THR A 213 25.18 -5.16 2.76
C THR A 213 24.28 -6.31 2.33
N SER A 214 24.88 -7.37 1.77
CA SER A 214 24.14 -8.57 1.35
C SER A 214 23.35 -9.16 2.53
N ASP A 215 23.98 -9.27 3.70
CA ASP A 215 23.37 -9.83 4.92
C ASP A 215 22.12 -9.07 5.39
N HIS A 216 22.10 -7.76 5.18
CA HIS A 216 20.93 -6.94 5.44
C HIS A 216 19.83 -7.17 4.39
N ARG A 217 20.18 -7.19 3.10
CA ARG A 217 19.23 -7.35 1.99
C ARG A 217 18.60 -8.74 1.89
N ILE A 218 19.21 -9.77 2.46
CA ILE A 218 18.59 -11.12 2.55
C ILE A 218 17.53 -11.24 3.65
N LYS A 219 17.47 -10.26 4.57
CA LYS A 219 16.53 -10.21 5.71
C LYS A 219 15.50 -9.10 5.54
N TYR A 220 15.90 -7.95 4.98
CA TYR A 220 15.07 -6.75 4.91
C TYR A 220 14.80 -6.28 3.48
N SER A 221 13.59 -5.78 3.23
CA SER A 221 13.19 -5.15 1.98
C SER A 221 13.11 -3.62 2.13
N HIS A 222 13.65 -2.86 1.19
CA HIS A 222 13.62 -1.39 1.22
C HIS A 222 12.47 -0.80 0.41
N GLY A 223 11.45 -1.61 0.09
CA GLY A 223 10.41 -1.20 -0.85
C GLY A 223 10.94 -0.98 -2.27
N GLU A 224 12.14 -1.48 -2.57
CA GLU A 224 12.57 -1.72 -3.94
C GLU A 224 11.48 -2.62 -4.52
N GLN A 225 10.57 -2.02 -5.30
CA GLN A 225 9.83 -2.80 -6.26
C GLN A 225 10.95 -3.44 -7.05
N GLY A 226 11.21 -4.73 -6.79
CA GLY A 226 12.05 -5.53 -7.68
C GLY A 226 11.62 -5.07 -9.05
N GLU A 227 12.57 -4.63 -9.88
CA GLU A 227 12.24 -4.33 -11.26
C GLU A 227 11.49 -5.57 -11.68
N VAL A 228 10.15 -5.48 -11.67
CA VAL A 228 9.26 -6.49 -12.21
C VAL A 228 9.80 -6.40 -13.58
N VAL A 229 10.64 -7.39 -13.92
CA VAL A 229 11.40 -7.38 -15.14
C VAL A 229 10.29 -7.10 -16.10
N ARG A 230 10.26 -5.86 -16.58
CA ARG A 230 9.52 -5.53 -17.76
C ARG A 230 10.45 -6.23 -18.71
N ASP A 231 10.32 -7.57 -18.76
CA ASP A 231 10.19 -8.29 -19.99
C ASP A 231 9.34 -7.32 -20.74
N LYS A 232 10.05 -6.51 -21.52
CA LYS A 232 9.47 -5.72 -22.56
C LYS A 232 8.69 -6.82 -23.23
N ILE A 233 7.39 -6.92 -22.94
CA ILE A 233 6.46 -7.58 -23.82
C ILE A 233 6.81 -6.85 -25.10
N ARG A 234 7.62 -7.52 -25.92
CA ARG A 234 8.26 -6.91 -27.08
C ARG A 234 7.06 -6.66 -27.94
N ARG A 235 6.53 -5.44 -27.84
CA ARG A 235 5.31 -5.06 -28.55
C ARG A 235 5.57 -5.46 -29.99
N THR A 236 4.72 -6.33 -30.51
CA THR A 236 4.91 -6.85 -31.86
C THR A 236 4.99 -5.65 -32.79
N VAL A 237 5.93 -5.64 -33.73
CA VAL A 237 6.02 -4.51 -34.66
C VAL A 237 4.68 -4.42 -35.39
N CYS A 238 4.05 -3.26 -35.38
CA CYS A 238 2.80 -3.07 -36.09
C CYS A 238 3.04 -3.32 -37.58
N GLN A 239 2.23 -4.18 -38.19
CA GLN A 239 2.34 -4.51 -39.61
C GLN A 239 2.17 -3.30 -40.54
N PHE A 240 1.52 -2.24 -40.06
CA PHE A 240 1.30 -0.99 -40.81
C PHE A 240 2.43 0.03 -40.62
N GLY A 241 3.45 -0.28 -39.81
CA GLY A 241 4.61 0.59 -39.59
C GLY A 241 4.20 2.02 -39.16
N THR A 242 4.88 3.02 -39.69
CA THR A 242 4.58 4.45 -39.43
C THR A 242 3.27 4.95 -40.06
N GLU A 243 2.55 4.12 -40.81
CA GLU A 243 1.30 4.48 -41.48
C GLU A 243 0.06 3.91 -40.76
N CYS A 244 0.24 3.29 -39.59
CA CYS A 244 -0.89 2.76 -38.83
C CYS A 244 -1.91 3.88 -38.55
N ARG A 245 -3.21 3.67 -38.78
CA ARG A 245 -4.22 4.69 -38.43
C ARG A 245 -4.51 4.77 -36.93
N ASN A 246 -4.00 3.80 -36.16
CA ASN A 246 -4.26 3.62 -34.74
C ASN A 246 -3.04 4.03 -33.89
N GLN A 247 -2.14 4.89 -34.38
CA GLN A 247 -0.94 5.32 -33.62
C GLN A 247 -1.32 6.10 -32.36
N ASP A 248 -2.49 6.73 -32.35
CA ASP A 248 -3.01 7.45 -31.19
C ASP A 248 -3.94 6.59 -30.30
N ASP A 249 -4.26 5.37 -30.72
CA ASP A 249 -5.06 4.44 -29.92
C ASP A 249 -4.18 3.80 -28.84
N ASN A 250 -4.49 4.10 -27.58
CA ASN A 250 -3.72 3.65 -26.43
C ASN A 250 -3.74 2.12 -26.26
N ASP A 251 -4.83 1.44 -26.63
CA ASP A 251 -4.92 -0.03 -26.57
C ASP A 251 -4.02 -0.65 -27.66
N HIS A 252 -4.05 -0.10 -28.87
CA HIS A 252 -3.15 -0.51 -29.95
C HIS A 252 -1.68 -0.29 -29.58
N CYS A 253 -1.34 0.90 -29.11
CA CYS A 253 0.04 1.26 -28.72
C CYS A 253 0.53 0.52 -27.48
N SER A 254 -0.36 -0.06 -26.66
CA SER A 254 0.05 -0.97 -25.58
C SER A 254 0.55 -2.33 -26.10
N LYS A 255 0.04 -2.78 -27.25
CA LYS A 255 0.30 -4.10 -27.86
C LYS A 255 1.36 -4.06 -28.97
N TYR A 256 1.41 -2.99 -29.75
CA TYR A 256 2.25 -2.88 -30.94
C TYR A 256 3.29 -1.75 -30.85
N SER A 257 4.42 -1.91 -31.56
CA SER A 257 5.46 -0.88 -31.68
C SER A 257 5.59 -0.43 -33.14
N HIS A 258 5.80 0.87 -33.38
CA HIS A 258 6.00 1.42 -34.71
C HIS A 258 7.49 1.73 -34.96
N PRO A 259 8.09 1.23 -36.06
CA PRO A 259 9.49 1.53 -36.40
C PRO A 259 9.60 3.01 -36.76
N GLY A 260 10.44 3.78 -36.06
CA GLY A 260 10.58 5.22 -36.29
C GLY A 260 10.04 6.11 -35.17
N GLU A 261 9.43 5.55 -34.13
CA GLU A 261 9.28 6.23 -32.84
C GLU A 261 10.67 6.43 -32.21
N ASN A 262 11.42 7.42 -32.71
CA ASN A 262 12.63 7.88 -32.06
C ASN A 262 12.22 8.44 -30.71
N ARG A 263 12.65 7.72 -29.69
CA ARG A 263 12.43 7.92 -28.27
C ARG A 263 13.13 9.19 -27.77
N VAL A 264 12.85 10.34 -28.39
CA VAL A 264 13.23 11.65 -27.88
C VAL A 264 12.26 12.01 -26.77
N LYS A 265 12.60 11.55 -25.56
CA LYS A 265 12.30 12.15 -24.26
C LYS A 265 11.12 13.16 -24.21
N HIS A 266 9.88 12.71 -24.39
CA HIS A 266 8.70 13.42 -23.86
C HIS A 266 8.37 12.89 -22.45
N ALA A 267 9.38 12.92 -21.57
CA ALA A 267 9.22 12.71 -20.13
C ALA A 267 9.56 14.02 -19.40
N ARG A 268 8.89 15.11 -19.77
CA ARG A 268 8.66 16.25 -18.88
C ARG A 268 7.23 16.73 -19.08
N SER A 269 6.51 16.82 -17.97
CA SER A 269 5.15 17.34 -17.79
C SER A 269 4.67 18.29 -18.89
N SER A 270 3.83 17.80 -19.79
CA SER A 270 2.86 18.66 -20.45
C SER A 270 1.60 18.68 -19.58
N SER A 271 1.59 19.58 -18.59
CA SER A 271 0.30 20.14 -18.18
C SER A 271 -0.37 20.69 -19.45
N PRO A 272 -1.69 20.49 -19.65
CA PRO A 272 -2.38 21.00 -20.84
C PRO A 272 -2.03 22.48 -21.00
N GLU A 273 -1.63 22.88 -22.21
CA GLU A 273 -1.20 24.25 -22.50
C GLU A 273 -2.29 25.23 -22.07
N ARG A 274 -1.95 26.11 -21.11
CA ARG A 274 -2.86 27.14 -20.62
C ARG A 274 -3.08 28.17 -21.72
N ILE A 275 -4.35 28.44 -22.05
CA ILE A 275 -4.74 29.38 -23.10
C ILE A 275 -4.26 30.79 -22.73
N ALA A 276 -3.70 31.56 -23.67
CA ALA A 276 -3.28 32.93 -23.39
C ALA A 276 -4.47 33.79 -22.92
N CYS A 277 -4.33 34.46 -21.76
CA CYS A 277 -5.34 35.37 -21.27
C CYS A 277 -5.49 36.57 -22.21
N ARG A 278 -6.71 36.85 -22.67
CA ARG A 278 -7.00 37.98 -23.57
C ARG A 278 -6.62 39.34 -22.97
N HIS A 279 -6.56 39.44 -21.64
CA HIS A 279 -6.21 40.66 -20.93
C HIS A 279 -4.71 40.83 -20.67
N GLY A 280 -3.87 39.90 -21.12
CA GLY A 280 -2.41 40.00 -20.98
C GLY A 280 -1.97 40.26 -19.54
N SER A 281 -0.99 41.14 -19.34
CA SER A 281 -0.47 41.58 -18.04
C SER A 281 -1.50 42.30 -17.13
N ASP A 282 -2.56 42.84 -17.73
CA ASP A 282 -3.57 43.70 -17.09
C ASP A 282 -4.78 42.93 -16.56
N CYS A 283 -4.77 41.59 -16.65
CA CYS A 283 -5.84 40.77 -16.12
C CYS A 283 -6.01 40.98 -14.60
N ARG A 284 -7.21 41.42 -14.17
CA ARG A 284 -7.55 41.58 -12.75
C ARG A 284 -7.59 40.25 -12.00
N ASP A 285 -7.87 39.16 -12.72
CA ASP A 285 -7.97 37.80 -12.17
C ASP A 285 -6.66 37.01 -12.22
N LYS A 286 -5.52 37.66 -12.55
CA LYS A 286 -4.22 36.98 -12.64
C LYS A 286 -3.75 36.30 -11.35
N ASN A 287 -4.34 36.66 -10.21
CA ASN A 287 -4.08 36.04 -8.91
C ASN A 287 -5.12 34.98 -8.52
N ASP A 288 -6.25 34.88 -9.22
CA ASP A 288 -7.28 33.88 -8.93
C ASP A 288 -6.79 32.48 -9.33
N ARG A 289 -6.92 31.53 -8.40
CA ARG A 289 -6.36 30.18 -8.57
C ARG A 289 -7.05 29.40 -9.69
N GLN A 290 -8.36 29.58 -9.86
CA GLN A 290 -9.10 28.90 -10.93
C GLN A 290 -8.75 29.50 -12.28
N HIS A 291 -8.63 30.82 -12.38
CA HIS A 291 -8.18 31.53 -13.56
C HIS A 291 -6.76 31.09 -13.98
N ARG A 292 -5.79 31.09 -13.07
CA ARG A 292 -4.40 30.67 -13.35
C ARG A 292 -4.26 29.21 -13.77
N SER A 293 -5.21 28.34 -13.40
CA SER A 293 -5.21 26.95 -13.87
C SER A 293 -5.62 26.79 -15.34
N LYS A 294 -6.32 27.77 -15.90
CA LYS A 294 -6.85 27.73 -17.27
C LYS A 294 -6.09 28.66 -18.23
N PHE A 295 -5.63 29.81 -17.72
CA PHE A 295 -5.05 30.87 -18.55
C PHE A 295 -3.59 31.19 -18.22
N SER A 296 -2.81 31.53 -19.23
CA SER A 296 -1.40 31.96 -19.14
C SER A 296 -1.25 33.47 -19.37
N HIS A 297 -0.28 34.10 -18.70
CA HIS A 297 0.02 35.54 -18.83
C HIS A 297 1.49 35.71 -19.22
N PRO A 298 1.84 36.70 -20.07
CA PRO A 298 3.19 36.87 -20.61
C PRO A 298 4.27 37.14 -19.54
N ASP A 299 3.87 37.67 -18.37
CA ASP A 299 4.78 37.99 -17.27
C ASP A 299 5.05 36.79 -16.33
N GLU A 300 4.40 35.63 -16.52
CA GLU A 300 4.64 34.44 -15.68
C GLU A 300 5.94 33.69 -16.02
N ARG A 301 6.90 34.33 -16.70
CA ARG A 301 8.19 33.70 -17.03
C ARG A 301 9.01 33.40 -15.76
N GLU A 302 9.04 32.11 -15.43
CA GLU A 302 10.11 31.36 -14.77
C GLU A 302 10.45 31.65 -13.30
N SER A 303 9.55 32.24 -12.52
CA SER A 303 9.62 32.04 -11.06
C SER A 303 9.00 30.67 -10.70
N SER A 304 9.79 29.61 -10.86
CA SER A 304 9.39 28.26 -10.43
C SER A 304 9.08 28.27 -8.92
N PRO A 305 7.94 27.71 -8.46
CA PRO A 305 7.65 27.62 -7.04
C PRO A 305 8.51 26.52 -6.41
N SER A 306 9.61 26.90 -5.77
CA SER A 306 10.29 26.05 -4.79
C SER A 306 9.34 25.85 -3.60
N SER A 307 8.99 24.60 -3.30
CA SER A 307 8.01 24.20 -2.30
C SER A 307 8.48 24.34 -0.85
N ASN A 308 9.34 25.31 -0.55
CA ASN A 308 9.57 25.77 0.81
C ASN A 308 8.91 27.14 0.93
N SER A 309 7.86 27.21 1.76
CA SER A 309 7.10 28.42 2.05
C SER A 309 8.06 29.54 2.47
N ALA A 310 8.44 30.40 1.53
CA ALA A 310 9.34 31.51 1.78
C ALA A 310 8.62 32.47 2.73
N ARG A 311 9.06 32.51 4.00
CA ARG A 311 8.54 33.46 4.99
C ARG A 311 8.77 34.87 4.47
N ILE A 312 7.75 35.71 4.58
CA ILE A 312 7.77 37.09 4.10
C ILE A 312 8.87 37.84 4.87
N THR A 313 9.73 38.59 4.19
CA THR A 313 10.76 39.38 4.88
C THR A 313 10.12 40.41 5.81
N CYS A 314 10.54 40.43 7.07
CA CYS A 314 10.05 41.40 8.05
C CYS A 314 10.44 42.82 7.64
N ARG A 315 9.45 43.75 7.62
CA ARG A 315 9.66 45.15 7.22
C ARG A 315 10.68 45.88 8.12
N HIS A 316 10.87 45.43 9.35
CA HIS A 316 11.81 46.02 10.30
C HIS A 316 13.21 45.38 10.27
N GLY A 317 13.43 44.38 9.42
CA GLY A 317 14.75 43.74 9.28
C GLY A 317 15.35 43.30 10.61
N SER A 318 16.65 43.51 10.80
CA SER A 318 17.39 43.20 12.03
C SER A 318 16.88 43.91 13.29
N ASP A 319 16.14 45.01 13.11
CA ASP A 319 15.67 45.91 14.18
C ASP A 319 14.26 45.56 14.68
N CYS A 320 13.66 44.47 14.18
CA CYS A 320 12.35 44.04 14.64
C CYS A 320 12.37 43.70 16.14
N ARG A 321 11.51 44.38 16.92
CA ARG A 321 11.36 44.13 18.36
C ARG A 321 10.73 42.77 18.66
N ASP A 322 9.98 42.22 17.71
CA ASP A 322 9.27 40.94 17.84
C ASP A 322 10.08 39.75 17.28
N LYS A 323 11.38 39.92 16.99
CA LYS A 323 12.23 38.86 16.44
C LYS A 323 12.41 37.63 17.36
N ASN A 324 11.98 37.73 18.62
CA ASN A 324 11.96 36.60 19.56
C ASN A 324 10.56 36.00 19.74
N ASP A 325 9.50 36.60 19.18
CA ASP A 325 8.17 36.02 19.23
C ASP A 325 8.05 34.87 18.22
N ARG A 326 7.70 33.69 18.74
CA ARG A 326 7.56 32.47 17.95
C ARG A 326 6.44 32.59 16.91
N GLN A 327 5.36 33.31 17.21
CA GLN A 327 4.28 33.51 16.24
C GLN A 327 4.74 34.43 15.10
N HIS A 328 5.43 35.52 15.42
CA HIS A 328 6.05 36.40 14.45
C HIS A 328 7.06 35.66 13.55
N CYS A 329 8.03 34.95 14.12
CA CYS A 329 9.07 34.26 13.36
C CYS A 329 8.56 33.08 12.53
N SER A 330 7.36 32.56 12.81
CA SER A 330 6.72 31.55 11.96
C SER A 330 6.24 32.12 10.62
N LYS A 331 5.95 33.42 10.56
CA LYS A 331 5.40 34.12 9.39
C LYS A 331 6.43 34.97 8.66
N PHE A 332 7.37 35.56 9.41
CA PHE A 332 8.34 36.52 8.87
C PHE A 332 9.79 36.02 8.98
N SER A 333 10.62 36.38 8.00
CA SER A 333 12.07 36.10 7.97
C SER A 333 12.89 37.35 8.27
N HIS A 334 14.04 37.17 8.93
CA HIS A 334 15.01 38.23 9.25
C HIS A 334 16.38 37.88 8.64
N PRO A 335 17.12 38.87 8.09
CA PRO A 335 18.36 38.62 7.33
C PRO A 335 19.52 38.00 8.12
N ASP A 336 19.48 38.01 9.46
CA ASP A 336 20.55 37.49 10.31
C ASP A 336 20.32 36.04 10.81
N GLU A 337 19.14 35.44 10.63
CA GLU A 337 18.85 34.10 11.17
C GLU A 337 19.37 32.94 10.32
N ASP A 338 19.57 33.14 9.01
CA ASP A 338 19.91 32.04 8.09
C ASP A 338 21.37 31.57 8.19
N ARG A 339 22.23 32.25 8.97
CA ARG A 339 23.63 31.85 9.16
C ARG A 339 23.89 30.90 10.34
N ASN A 340 22.89 30.57 11.18
CA ASN A 340 23.16 29.84 12.43
C ASN A 340 22.24 28.64 12.73
N GLN A 341 21.47 28.14 11.76
CA GLN A 341 20.60 26.96 11.95
C GLN A 341 21.23 25.61 11.51
N GLY A 342 22.55 25.57 11.28
CA GLY A 342 23.27 24.30 11.07
C GLY A 342 23.94 23.81 12.35
N HIS A 343 23.40 22.75 12.96
CA HIS A 343 23.99 21.97 14.08
C HIS A 343 24.09 22.66 15.46
N ARG A 344 22.97 22.69 16.20
CA ARG A 344 22.99 22.73 17.68
C ARG A 344 22.29 21.50 18.28
N GLY A 345 22.99 20.36 18.25
CA GLY A 345 22.80 19.30 19.24
C GLY A 345 23.82 19.52 20.36
N SER A 346 23.39 20.16 21.45
CA SER A 346 24.22 20.54 22.60
C SER A 346 24.88 19.32 23.26
N ASN A 347 26.21 19.26 23.18
CA ASN A 347 27.07 18.47 24.08
C ASN A 347 27.63 19.35 25.23
N GLN A 348 27.10 20.57 25.43
CA GLN A 348 27.74 21.57 26.30
C GLN A 348 27.40 21.41 27.80
N ASP A 349 26.42 20.59 28.17
CA ASP A 349 26.03 20.42 29.59
C ASP A 349 26.63 19.18 30.28
N LYS A 350 27.49 18.40 29.59
CA LYS A 350 28.11 17.22 30.20
C LYS A 350 29.35 17.59 30.99
N THR A 351 29.36 17.28 32.28
CA THR A 351 30.54 17.40 33.14
C THR A 351 31.74 16.67 32.52
N PRO A 352 32.93 17.26 32.45
CA PRO A 352 34.11 16.59 31.90
C PRO A 352 34.45 15.33 32.70
N CYS A 353 34.70 14.23 31.99
CA CYS A 353 35.14 12.99 32.61
C CYS A 353 36.51 13.20 33.29
N ARG A 354 36.65 12.78 34.55
CA ARG A 354 37.91 12.88 35.31
C ARG A 354 39.08 12.15 34.64
N HIS A 355 38.80 11.12 33.84
CA HIS A 355 39.80 10.37 33.08
C HIS A 355 40.05 10.92 31.67
N GLY A 356 39.33 11.97 31.26
CA GLY A 356 39.43 12.59 29.95
C GLY A 356 39.42 11.57 28.81
N ASN A 357 40.33 11.73 27.86
CA ASN A 357 40.44 10.84 26.70
C ASN A 357 40.99 9.45 27.06
N LYS A 358 41.46 9.23 28.29
CA LYS A 358 41.95 7.93 28.78
C LYS A 358 40.89 7.13 29.53
N CYS A 359 39.63 7.58 29.52
CA CYS A 359 38.55 6.79 30.13
C CYS A 359 38.41 5.43 29.42
N PHE A 360 38.47 4.37 30.23
CA PHE A 360 38.25 2.97 29.81
C PHE A 360 36.84 2.48 30.16
N ASP A 361 36.03 3.33 30.81
CA ASP A 361 34.65 3.01 31.14
C ASP A 361 33.81 2.90 29.86
N LYS A 362 33.23 1.71 29.65
CA LYS A 362 32.40 1.38 28.50
C LYS A 362 30.90 1.45 28.83
N ASP A 363 30.52 1.78 30.05
CA ASP A 363 29.12 1.90 30.46
C ASP A 363 28.39 3.00 29.63
N PRO A 364 27.29 2.68 28.92
CA PRO A 364 26.46 3.66 28.24
C PRO A 364 25.98 4.80 29.15
N HIS A 365 25.71 4.52 30.42
CA HIS A 365 25.26 5.53 31.40
C HIS A 365 26.39 6.52 31.76
N HIS A 366 27.64 6.08 31.72
CA HIS A 366 28.80 6.97 31.87
C HIS A 366 28.92 7.94 30.68
N ARG A 367 28.78 7.43 29.44
CA ARG A 367 28.92 8.24 28.21
C ARG A 367 27.77 9.23 27.98
N SER A 368 26.59 8.96 28.53
CA SER A 368 25.48 9.91 28.51
C SER A 368 25.72 11.09 29.47
N LYS A 369 26.35 10.85 30.63
CA LYS A 369 26.56 11.87 31.67
C LYS A 369 27.82 12.71 31.52
N TYR A 370 28.92 12.13 31.03
CA TYR A 370 30.24 12.80 31.00
C TYR A 370 30.76 13.08 29.59
N SER A 371 31.39 14.25 29.40
CA SER A 371 32.05 14.61 28.15
C SER A 371 33.48 14.05 28.10
N HIS A 372 33.88 13.57 26.93
CA HIS A 372 35.23 13.10 26.63
C HIS A 372 35.76 13.96 25.48
N PRO A 373 36.85 14.73 25.66
CA PRO A 373 37.49 15.40 24.55
C PRO A 373 37.87 14.35 23.49
N ASN A 374 37.68 14.65 22.20
CA ASN A 374 37.73 13.64 21.13
C ASN A 374 38.99 12.76 21.22
N LYS A 375 38.80 11.44 21.34
CA LYS A 375 39.79 10.44 20.93
C LYS A 375 39.89 10.57 19.41
N LYS A 376 40.97 11.16 18.90
CA LYS A 376 41.32 11.06 17.47
C LYS A 376 41.66 9.62 17.14
#